data_AF-A0A015TU95-F1
#
_entry.id   AF-A0A015TU95-F1
#
_cell.length_a   1.000
_cell.length_b   1.000
_cell.length_c   1.000
_cell.angle_alpha   90.00
_cell.angle_beta   90.00
_cell.angle_gamma   90.00
#
_symmetry.space_group_name_H-M   'P 1'
#
loop_
_entity.id
_entity.type
_entity.pdbx_description
1 polymer ?
#
loop_
_entity_poly.entity_id
_entity_poly.type
_entity_poly.pdbx_seq_one_letter_code
_entity_poly.pdbx_strand_id
1 'polypeptide(L)' 'MVSGLVSVIIPTYKRPNMLGRAIDSVLEQSYSNIEVIVVDDNSDGDKYR' A
#
# COMPACT_ATOMS: atom_id res chain seq x y z
N MET A 1 -0.73 -23.99 -13.34
CA MET A 1 -0.59 -22.55 -13.67
C MET A 1 0.51 -21.98 -12.79
N VAL A 2 1.38 -21.12 -13.32
CA VAL A 2 2.38 -20.41 -12.51
C VAL A 2 1.68 -19.24 -11.84
N SER A 3 1.62 -19.22 -10.52
CA SER A 3 1.15 -18.07 -9.74
C SER A 3 2.35 -17.17 -9.46
N GLY A 4 2.42 -16.03 -10.16
CA GLY A 4 3.49 -15.04 -9.98
C GLY A 4 3.27 -14.16 -8.76
N LEU A 5 4.32 -13.61 -8.19
CA LEU A 5 4.17 -12.55 -7.19
C LEU A 5 3.63 -11.29 -7.88
N VAL A 6 2.63 -10.63 -7.27
CA VAL A 6 2.13 -9.32 -7.71
C VAL A 6 2.58 -8.27 -6.71
N SER A 7 3.32 -7.27 -7.18
CA SER A 7 3.76 -6.13 -6.36
C SER A 7 2.81 -4.96 -6.53
N VAL A 8 2.17 -4.53 -5.44
CA VAL A 8 1.28 -3.37 -5.43
C VAL A 8 1.99 -2.20 -4.76
N ILE A 9 2.29 -1.17 -5.55
CA ILE A 9 2.98 0.04 -5.09
C ILE A 9 1.94 1.12 -4.77
N ILE A 10 1.92 1.59 -3.52
CA ILE A 10 1.01 2.62 -3.03
C ILE A 10 1.83 3.87 -2.66
N PRO A 11 2.02 4.83 -3.58
CA PRO A 11 2.57 6.12 -3.23
C PRO A 11 1.56 6.94 -2.43
N THR A 12 2.02 7.57 -1.36
CA THR A 12 1.18 8.38 -0.48
C THR A 12 1.89 9.65 -0.03
N TYR A 13 1.12 10.73 0.08
CA TYR A 13 1.57 12.03 0.57
C TYR A 13 0.39 12.71 1.27
N LYS A 14 0.53 13.05 2.55
CA LYS A 14 -0.47 13.78 3.35
C LYS A 14 -1.89 13.18 3.33
N ARG A 15 -2.01 11.86 3.24
CA ARG A 15 -3.30 11.12 3.14
C ARG A 15 -3.41 9.95 4.12
N PRO A 16 -3.13 10.11 5.42
CA PRO A 16 -3.11 8.99 6.37
C PRO A 16 -4.44 8.24 6.43
N ASN A 17 -5.57 8.98 6.35
CA ASN A 17 -6.90 8.38 6.43
C ASN A 17 -7.29 7.53 5.20
N MET A 18 -6.64 7.74 4.05
CA MET A 18 -6.90 6.96 2.84
C MET A 18 -5.97 5.76 2.70
N LEU A 19 -4.77 5.85 3.28
CA LEU A 19 -3.73 4.83 3.17
C LEU A 19 -4.20 3.50 3.76
N GLY A 20 -4.78 3.51 4.96
CA GLY A 20 -5.31 2.28 5.59
C GLY A 20 -6.33 1.56 4.71
N ARG A 21 -7.36 2.29 4.25
CA ARG A 21 -8.38 1.73 3.35
C ARG A 21 -7.80 1.19 2.03
N ALA A 22 -6.75 1.83 1.49
CA ALA A 22 -6.09 1.35 0.29
C ALA A 22 -5.34 0.04 0.53
N ILE A 23 -4.59 -0.05 1.64
CA ILE A 23 -3.91 -1.28 2.06
C ILE A 23 -4.91 -2.41 2.28
N ASP A 24 -5.99 -2.15 3.04
CA ASP A 24 -7.03 -3.15 3.32
C ASP A 24 -7.65 -3.68 2.02
N SER A 25 -7.93 -2.79 1.05
CA SER A 25 -8.50 -3.20 -0.25
C SER A 25 -7.59 -4.15 -1.04
N VAL A 26 -6.26 -4.03 -0.89
CA VAL A 26 -5.28 -4.89 -1.55
C VAL A 26 -5.12 -6.21 -0.81
N LEU A 27 -5.14 -6.19 0.53
CA LEU A 27 -5.08 -7.40 1.35
C LEU A 27 -6.33 -8.27 1.23
N GLU A 28 -7.49 -7.68 0.92
CA GLU A 28 -8.76 -8.37 0.71
C GLU A 28 -8.96 -8.91 -0.73
N GLN A 29 -7.96 -8.80 -1.61
CA GLN A 29 -8.06 -9.32 -2.97
C GLN A 29 -8.21 -10.85 -3.00
N SER A 30 -8.93 -11.36 -4.00
CA SER A 30 -9.09 -12.80 -4.22
C SER A 30 -7.79 -13.52 -4.65
N TYR A 31 -6.79 -12.76 -5.09
CA TYR A 31 -5.44 -13.24 -5.37
C TYR A 31 -4.53 -13.01 -4.16
N SER A 32 -3.90 -14.06 -3.64
CA SER A 32 -3.21 -13.99 -2.34
C SER A 32 -1.69 -13.79 -2.42
N ASN A 33 -1.06 -14.04 -3.58
CA ASN A 33 0.40 -13.93 -3.71
C ASN A 33 0.80 -12.48 -4.04
N ILE A 34 0.55 -11.58 -3.08
CA ILE A 34 0.73 -10.13 -3.21
C ILE A 34 1.77 -9.64 -2.21
N GLU A 35 2.64 -8.72 -2.63
CA GLU A 35 3.39 -7.83 -1.75
C GLU A 35 2.86 -6.40 -1.87
N VAL A 36 2.79 -5.68 -0.75
CA VAL A 36 2.35 -4.27 -0.71
C VAL A 36 3.53 -3.39 -0.33
N ILE A 37 3.88 -2.45 -1.20
CA ILE A 37 4.99 -1.52 -1.02
C ILE A 37 4.41 -0.11 -0.88
N VAL A 38 4.46 0.44 0.32
CA VAL A 38 4.04 1.83 0.57
C VAL A 38 5.24 2.75 0.36
N VAL A 39 5.09 3.74 -0.52
CA VAL A 39 6.08 4.79 -0.74
C VAL A 39 5.56 6.06 -0.07
N ASP A 40 6.05 6.33 1.12
CA ASP A 40 5.70 7.54 1.89
C ASP A 40 6.62 8.71 1.53
N ASP A 41 6.04 9.73 0.88
CA ASP A 41 6.72 10.97 0.48
C ASP A 41 6.56 12.10 1.53
N ASN A 42 6.04 11.80 2.72
CA ASN A 42 6.05 12.75 3.81
C ASN A 42 7.48 12.93 4.36
N SER A 43 7.84 14.16 4.73
CA SER A 43 9.11 14.45 5.39
C SER A 43 9.17 13.84 6.80
N ASP A 44 10.37 13.52 7.28
CA ASP A 44 10.55 13.09 8.67
C ASP A 44 10.03 14.17 9.64
N GLY A 45 9.16 13.75 10.57
CA GLY A 45 8.51 14.65 11.52
C GLY A 45 7.27 15.39 10.99
N ASP A 46 6.84 15.16 9.74
CA ASP A 46 5.53 15.63 9.28
C ASP A 46 4.41 14.94 10.07
N LYS A 47 3.37 15.69 10.42
CA LYS A 47 2.21 15.19 11.18
C LYS A 47 1.41 14.09 10.46
N TYR A 48 1.69 13.86 9.18
CA TYR A 48 1.06 12.85 8.34
C TYR A 48 1.94 11.63 8.05
N ARG A 49 3.15 11.55 8.63
CA ARG A 49 4.04 10.39 8.60
C ARG A 49 3.81 9.48 9.80
#